data_AF-A0AA37LY58-F1
#
_entry.id   AF-A0AA37LY58-F1
#
_cell.length_a   1.000
_cell.length_b   1.000
_cell.length_c   1.000
_cell.angle_alpha   90.00
_cell.angle_beta   90.00
_cell.angle_gamma   90.00
#
_symmetry.space_group_name_H-M   'P 1'
#
loop_
_entity.id
_entity.type
_entity.pdbx_description
1 polymer ?
#
loop_
_entity_poly.entity_id
_entity_poly.type
_entity_poly.pdbx_seq_one_letter_code
_entity_poly.pdbx_strand_id
1 'polypeptide(L)'
;MPEIKESTDTLLPSYHEASPPGQDIFQPTTLILAGQSIHALTPDSPSLYRLSLGIADLAEITTQVELSRVEPNKNGSGRERHIYDLKHMRSVPGGYEKLPADSPRYYIQRASRRLPDPAALGIKKSSSILPGKAAHSTAVPVDVSGKTSKYGIPNFCKDGVAIFATNGREWTDAQGNAVAVMHDDKADKRHSLIVTTAMPRGQFDMLVALWCCHIWEFSVTNAPKVHEGINGGNYLGFGLAPICPDIRIAADFCRENIVARKMRQAKEFGFGGAWGVAAGGGAVGTF
;
A
#
# COMPACT_ATOMS: atom_id res chain seq x y z
N MET A 1 10.12 23.16 67.00
CA MET A 1 9.85 22.17 65.95
C MET A 1 8.40 22.28 65.54
N PRO A 2 8.04 23.00 64.46
CA PRO A 2 6.72 22.90 63.88
C PRO A 2 6.73 21.97 62.65
N GLU A 3 5.69 21.16 62.59
CA GLU A 3 5.35 20.17 61.55
C GLU A 3 5.11 20.84 60.19
N ILE A 4 5.84 20.41 59.15
CA ILE A 4 5.57 20.78 57.76
C ILE A 4 4.55 19.76 57.21
N LYS A 5 3.32 20.21 56.98
CA LYS A 5 2.35 19.47 56.17
C LYS A 5 2.66 19.70 54.70
N GLU A 6 3.31 18.73 54.08
CA GLU A 6 3.58 18.70 52.65
C GLU A 6 2.32 18.19 51.92
N SER A 7 1.55 19.12 51.36
CA SER A 7 0.42 18.81 50.49
C SER A 7 0.96 18.41 49.11
N THR A 8 1.03 17.11 48.84
CA THR A 8 1.36 16.56 47.51
C THR A 8 0.16 16.75 46.59
N ASP A 9 0.03 17.96 46.03
CA ASP A 9 -0.97 18.26 45.00
C ASP A 9 -0.48 17.65 43.68
N THR A 10 -0.94 16.42 43.41
CA THR A 10 -0.63 15.70 42.18
C THR A 10 -1.50 16.30 41.07
N LEU A 11 -1.03 17.40 40.48
CA LEU A 11 -1.70 18.03 39.34
C LEU A 11 -1.68 17.07 38.15
N LEU A 12 -2.85 16.49 37.86
CA LEU A 12 -3.10 15.79 36.61
C LEU A 12 -2.87 16.76 35.44
N PRO A 13 -2.25 16.33 34.33
CA PRO A 13 -2.03 17.20 33.18
C PRO A 13 -3.37 17.70 32.62
N SER A 14 -3.41 19.01 32.34
CA SER A 14 -4.57 19.72 31.81
C SER A 14 -5.00 19.15 30.47
N TYR A 15 -6.31 18.98 30.27
CA TYR A 15 -6.92 18.38 29.06
C TYR A 15 -6.61 19.16 27.76
N HIS A 16 -6.05 20.38 27.87
CA HIS A 16 -5.69 21.23 26.74
C HIS A 16 -4.30 20.98 26.14
N GLU A 17 -3.50 20.09 26.73
CA GLU A 17 -2.13 19.79 26.27
C GLU A 17 -2.03 18.49 25.46
N ALA A 18 -3.14 18.00 24.92
CA ALA A 18 -3.13 16.93 23.93
C ALA A 18 -2.87 17.55 22.54
N SER A 19 -1.64 17.40 22.03
CA SER A 19 -1.32 17.77 20.65
C SER A 19 -2.36 17.18 19.68
N PRO A 20 -2.86 17.97 18.71
CA PRO A 20 -3.73 17.48 17.66
C PRO A 20 -3.15 16.21 17.00
N PRO A 21 -3.99 15.22 16.66
CA PRO A 21 -3.51 13.96 16.09
C PRO A 21 -2.70 14.23 14.81
N GLY A 22 -1.44 13.77 14.80
CA GLY A 22 -0.54 13.93 13.65
C GLY A 22 0.49 15.06 13.78
N GLN A 23 0.48 15.82 14.89
CA GLN A 23 1.51 16.83 15.18
C GLN A 23 2.74 16.30 15.93
N ASP A 24 2.68 15.06 16.44
CA ASP A 24 3.83 14.43 17.07
C ASP A 24 5.01 14.39 16.09
N ILE A 25 6.15 14.92 16.50
CA ILE A 25 7.35 14.96 15.66
C ILE A 25 7.96 13.56 15.63
N PHE A 26 8.02 12.97 14.43
CA PHE A 26 8.69 11.70 14.18
C PHE A 26 10.16 11.94 13.85
N GLN A 27 11.04 11.16 14.48
CA GLN A 27 12.48 11.26 14.28
C GLN A 27 12.90 10.61 12.94
N PRO A 28 14.02 11.05 12.35
CA PRO A 28 14.63 10.39 11.19
C PRO A 28 14.79 8.89 11.42
N THR A 29 14.46 8.08 10.41
CA THR A 29 14.49 6.61 10.52
C THR A 29 14.58 5.97 9.16
N THR A 30 15.02 4.70 9.14
CA THR A 30 15.01 3.89 7.92
C THR A 30 13.82 2.94 7.95
N LEU A 31 13.03 2.94 6.90
CA LEU A 31 11.91 2.03 6.69
C LEU A 31 12.31 0.95 5.68
N ILE A 32 11.92 -0.28 5.96
CA ILE A 32 12.18 -1.44 5.10
C ILE A 32 10.87 -2.15 4.83
N LEU A 33 10.55 -2.38 3.55
CA LEU A 33 9.41 -3.20 3.15
C LEU A 33 9.80 -4.68 3.18
N ALA A 34 9.05 -5.49 3.92
CA ALA A 34 9.15 -6.95 3.94
C ALA A 34 7.75 -7.57 3.71
N GLY A 35 7.48 -7.99 2.47
CA GLY A 35 6.19 -8.55 2.07
C GLY A 35 5.06 -7.51 2.19
N GLN A 36 4.22 -7.66 3.23
CA GLN A 36 3.09 -6.76 3.52
C GLN A 36 3.38 -5.79 4.66
N SER A 37 4.54 -5.88 5.31
CA SER A 37 4.86 -5.13 6.52
C SER A 37 5.99 -4.16 6.28
N ILE A 38 5.95 -3.01 6.95
CA ILE A 38 7.01 -2.01 6.91
C ILE A 38 7.61 -1.91 8.30
N HIS A 39 8.93 -2.09 8.36
CA HIS A 39 9.72 -2.24 9.58
C HIS A 39 10.70 -1.07 9.74
N ALA A 40 11.13 -0.80 10.98
CA ALA A 40 12.11 0.24 11.27
C ALA A 40 13.51 -0.34 11.39
N LEU A 41 14.49 0.23 10.68
CA LEU A 41 15.92 -0.15 10.67
C LEU A 41 16.24 -1.55 10.15
N THR A 42 15.55 -2.58 10.64
CA THR A 42 15.77 -4.00 10.27
C THR A 42 14.44 -4.71 10.04
N PRO A 43 14.39 -5.75 9.17
CA PRO A 43 13.17 -6.54 8.94
C PRO A 43 12.66 -7.29 10.18
N ASP A 44 13.52 -7.56 11.15
CA ASP A 44 13.17 -8.27 12.39
C ASP A 44 12.57 -7.35 13.46
N SER A 45 12.61 -6.03 13.24
CA SER A 45 11.98 -5.07 14.16
C SER A 45 10.45 -5.17 14.12
N PRO A 46 9.75 -4.67 15.16
CA PRO A 46 8.29 -4.57 15.11
C PRO A 46 7.81 -3.77 13.89
N SER A 47 6.80 -4.29 13.19
CA SER A 47 6.21 -3.60 12.04
C SER A 47 5.56 -2.29 12.48
N LEU A 48 5.87 -1.19 11.81
CA LEU A 48 5.24 0.13 12.02
C LEU A 48 3.99 0.32 11.17
N TYR A 49 3.97 -0.29 9.98
CA TYR A 49 2.83 -0.25 9.07
C TYR A 49 2.58 -1.62 8.46
N ARG A 50 1.35 -1.83 8.02
CA ARG A 50 0.90 -3.03 7.33
C ARG A 50 0.04 -2.65 6.13
N LEU A 51 0.27 -3.33 5.02
CA LEU A 51 -0.49 -3.23 3.80
C LEU A 51 -1.45 -4.40 3.69
N SER A 52 -2.63 -4.19 3.10
CA SER A 52 -3.58 -5.29 2.84
C SER A 52 -3.06 -6.29 1.81
N LEU A 53 -2.17 -5.86 0.90
CA LEU A 53 -1.56 -6.67 -0.16
C LEU A 53 -0.06 -6.37 -0.29
N GLY A 54 0.72 -7.33 -0.77
CA GLY A 54 2.17 -7.18 -0.98
C GLY A 54 2.46 -6.33 -2.21
N ILE A 55 2.66 -5.02 -2.02
CA ILE A 55 2.79 -4.04 -3.11
C ILE A 55 3.95 -4.32 -4.08
N ALA A 56 4.99 -5.00 -3.61
CA ALA A 56 6.16 -5.36 -4.41
C ALA A 56 5.86 -6.38 -5.53
N ASP A 57 4.76 -7.12 -5.42
CA ASP A 57 4.37 -8.18 -6.36
C ASP A 57 2.99 -7.94 -7.01
N LEU A 58 2.46 -6.72 -6.89
CA LEU A 58 1.14 -6.41 -7.43
C LEU A 58 1.14 -6.30 -8.96
N ALA A 59 0.18 -6.97 -9.56
CA ALA A 59 -0.14 -6.81 -10.97
C ALA A 59 -0.91 -5.51 -11.22
N GLU A 60 -0.85 -5.04 -12.47
CA GLU A 60 -1.50 -3.80 -12.91
C GLU A 60 -3.04 -3.82 -12.72
N ILE A 61 -3.66 -5.01 -12.65
CA ILE A 61 -5.11 -5.17 -12.41
C ILE A 61 -5.57 -4.68 -11.03
N THR A 62 -4.65 -4.59 -10.06
CA THR A 62 -5.00 -4.16 -8.71
C THR A 62 -5.31 -2.67 -8.75
N THR A 63 -6.39 -2.25 -8.08
CA THR A 63 -6.86 -0.86 -8.09
C THR A 63 -6.80 -0.19 -6.73
N GLN A 64 -6.77 -0.97 -5.64
CA GLN A 64 -6.71 -0.44 -4.28
C GLN A 64 -5.91 -1.35 -3.35
N VAL A 65 -5.14 -0.72 -2.44
CA VAL A 65 -4.44 -1.35 -1.31
C VAL A 65 -4.64 -0.48 -0.09
N GLU A 66 -4.93 -1.08 1.06
CA GLU A 66 -5.09 -0.34 2.32
C GLU A 66 -3.75 -0.29 3.05
N LEU A 67 -3.42 0.86 3.61
CA LEU A 67 -2.28 1.06 4.49
C LEU A 67 -2.78 1.34 5.91
N SER A 68 -2.40 0.45 6.82
CA SER A 68 -2.68 0.54 8.24
C SER A 68 -1.41 0.85 9.02
N ARG A 69 -1.55 1.72 10.01
CA ARG A 69 -0.53 1.96 11.02
C ARG A 69 -0.68 0.92 12.13
N VAL A 70 0.43 0.33 12.56
CA VAL A 70 0.47 -0.57 13.71
C VAL A 70 0.81 0.26 14.94
N GLU A 71 -0.16 0.43 15.84
CA GLU A 71 0.02 1.13 17.10
C GLU A 71 0.25 0.11 18.23
N PRO A 72 1.29 0.27 19.07
CA PRO A 72 1.52 -0.64 20.19
C PRO A 72 0.38 -0.49 21.20
N ASN A 73 -0.25 -1.61 21.57
CA ASN A 73 -1.25 -1.62 22.64
C ASN A 73 -0.58 -1.96 23.98
N LYS A 74 -1.22 -1.58 25.09
CA LYS A 74 -0.72 -1.79 26.47
C LYS A 74 -0.51 -3.27 26.83
N ASN A 75 -1.18 -4.18 26.12
CA ASN A 75 -1.08 -5.63 26.27
C ASN A 75 -0.06 -6.27 25.30
N GLY A 76 0.70 -5.48 24.55
CA GLY A 76 1.68 -5.97 23.58
C GLY A 76 1.10 -6.39 22.22
N SER A 77 -0.22 -6.44 22.04
CA SER A 77 -0.83 -6.71 20.72
C SER A 77 -0.83 -5.44 19.87
N GLY A 78 -0.26 -5.42 18.67
CA GLY A 78 -0.36 -4.25 17.79
C GLY A 78 -1.82 -4.01 17.35
N ARG A 79 -2.37 -2.81 17.57
CA ARG A 79 -3.66 -2.41 16.99
C ARG A 79 -3.41 -1.79 15.62
N GLU A 80 -4.05 -2.34 14.61
CA GLU A 80 -4.01 -1.76 13.27
C GLU A 80 -5.05 -0.64 13.14
N ARG A 81 -4.59 0.51 12.66
CA ARG A 81 -5.41 1.67 12.36
C ARG A 81 -5.27 2.00 10.88
N HIS A 82 -6.33 1.79 10.12
CA HIS A 82 -6.37 2.17 8.71
C HIS A 82 -6.17 3.68 8.56
N ILE A 83 -5.16 4.08 7.77
CA ILE A 83 -4.79 5.48 7.55
C ILE A 83 -5.01 5.95 6.11
N TYR A 84 -4.61 5.17 5.11
CA TYR A 84 -4.71 5.56 3.71
C TYR A 84 -5.13 4.40 2.81
N ASP A 85 -5.99 4.72 1.84
CA ASP A 85 -6.20 3.89 0.66
C ASP A 85 -5.21 4.33 -0.43
N LEU A 86 -4.38 3.41 -0.89
CA LEU A 86 -3.54 3.58 -2.07
C LEU A 86 -4.36 3.14 -3.27
N LYS A 87 -4.50 4.01 -4.26
CA LYS A 87 -5.35 3.78 -5.42
C LYS A 87 -4.57 3.87 -6.72
N HIS A 88 -4.93 3.01 -7.65
CA HIS A 88 -4.35 2.90 -8.97
C HIS A 88 -5.43 2.98 -10.05
N MET A 89 -5.25 3.91 -10.98
CA MET A 89 -6.14 4.14 -12.13
C MET A 89 -5.42 3.79 -13.43
N ARG A 90 -5.99 2.86 -14.20
CA ARG A 90 -5.42 2.39 -15.46
C ARG A 90 -5.93 3.17 -16.67
N SER A 91 -7.21 3.51 -16.65
CA SER A 91 -7.94 4.10 -17.77
C SER A 91 -9.17 4.85 -17.26
N VAL A 92 -9.78 5.64 -18.14
CA VAL A 92 -11.10 6.23 -17.86
C VAL A 92 -12.17 5.12 -17.76
N PRO A 93 -13.31 5.37 -17.10
CA PRO A 93 -14.45 4.46 -17.08
C PRO A 93 -14.80 3.99 -18.50
N GLY A 94 -15.01 2.69 -18.65
CA GLY A 94 -15.23 2.04 -19.95
C GLY A 94 -13.97 1.55 -20.66
N GLY A 95 -12.77 1.98 -20.24
CA GLY A 95 -11.50 1.35 -20.66
C GLY A 95 -11.02 1.66 -22.08
N TYR A 96 -11.75 2.49 -22.84
CA TYR A 96 -11.42 2.80 -24.24
C TYR A 96 -10.41 3.95 -24.40
N GLU A 97 -10.34 4.87 -23.44
CA GLU A 97 -9.40 6.00 -23.49
C GLU A 97 -8.31 5.87 -22.42
N LYS A 98 -7.12 6.36 -22.77
CA LYS A 98 -6.01 6.51 -21.82
C LYS A 98 -6.37 7.51 -20.75
N LEU A 99 -5.79 7.32 -19.57
CA LEU A 99 -5.97 8.25 -18.47
C LEU A 99 -5.46 9.66 -18.86
N PRO A 100 -6.27 10.72 -18.70
CA PRO A 100 -5.86 12.09 -18.94
C PRO A 100 -4.65 12.50 -18.09
N ALA A 101 -3.80 13.39 -18.62
CA ALA A 101 -2.59 13.85 -17.92
C ALA A 101 -2.88 14.64 -16.63
N ASP A 102 -4.08 15.21 -16.51
CA ASP A 102 -4.56 15.89 -15.31
C ASP A 102 -5.16 14.92 -14.28
N SER A 103 -5.17 13.61 -14.55
CA SER A 103 -5.66 12.58 -13.64
C SER A 103 -4.51 11.73 -13.06
N PRO A 104 -4.49 11.44 -11.75
CA PRO A 104 -3.42 10.67 -11.15
C PRO A 104 -3.50 9.20 -11.52
N ARG A 105 -2.39 8.62 -11.99
CA ARG A 105 -2.29 7.17 -12.15
C ARG A 105 -2.24 6.45 -10.80
N TYR A 106 -1.47 7.00 -9.86
CA TYR A 106 -1.38 6.53 -8.49
C TYR A 106 -1.65 7.70 -7.54
N TYR A 107 -2.48 7.47 -6.53
CA TYR A 107 -2.78 8.44 -5.49
C TYR A 107 -3.12 7.77 -4.17
N ILE A 108 -2.95 8.51 -3.08
CA ILE A 108 -3.38 8.13 -1.75
C ILE A 108 -4.65 8.89 -1.41
N GLN A 109 -5.57 8.27 -0.68
CA GLN A 109 -6.78 8.87 -0.15
C GLN A 109 -6.86 8.59 1.34
N ARG A 110 -7.09 9.62 2.16
CA ARG A 110 -7.20 9.43 3.61
C ARG A 110 -8.40 8.55 3.95
N ALA A 111 -8.20 7.60 4.85
CA ALA A 111 -9.26 6.73 5.36
C ALA A 111 -10.16 7.44 6.38
N SER A 112 -9.65 8.46 7.06
CA SER A 112 -10.37 9.17 8.13
C SER A 112 -10.11 10.67 8.09
N ARG A 113 -11.14 11.46 8.38
CA ARG A 113 -11.03 12.93 8.57
C ARG A 113 -10.20 13.34 9.78
N ARG A 114 -9.87 12.39 10.67
CA ARG A 114 -8.96 12.62 11.81
C ARG A 114 -7.49 12.75 11.37
N LEU A 115 -7.18 12.37 10.14
CA LEU A 115 -5.84 12.54 9.59
C LEU A 115 -5.71 13.95 8.98
N PRO A 116 -4.49 14.53 9.03
CA PRO A 116 -4.23 15.84 8.47
C PRO A 116 -4.64 15.95 7.01
N ASP A 117 -5.00 17.17 6.61
CA ASP A 117 -5.20 17.50 5.21
C ASP A 117 -3.87 17.43 4.44
N PRO A 118 -3.93 17.17 3.12
CA PRO A 118 -5.12 17.07 2.26
C PRO A 118 -5.79 15.69 2.26
N ALA A 119 -7.05 15.65 1.79
CA ALA A 119 -7.84 14.42 1.75
C ALA A 119 -7.31 13.36 0.78
N ALA A 120 -6.62 13.76 -0.28
CA ALA A 120 -5.96 12.87 -1.23
C ALA A 120 -4.77 13.57 -1.87
N LEU A 121 -3.73 12.80 -2.19
CA LEU A 121 -2.51 13.24 -2.86
C LEU A 121 -2.17 12.28 -4.00
N GLY A 122 -1.88 12.82 -5.17
CA GLY A 122 -1.48 12.04 -6.34
C GLY A 122 -0.10 12.44 -6.83
N ILE A 123 0.60 11.49 -7.45
CA ILE A 123 1.92 11.72 -8.02
C ILE A 123 1.75 12.25 -9.45
N LYS A 124 2.01 13.54 -9.66
CA LYS A 124 1.99 14.20 -10.96
C LYS A 124 3.39 14.16 -11.59
N LYS A 125 3.52 13.53 -12.75
CA LYS A 125 4.79 13.46 -13.48
C LYS A 125 4.97 14.71 -14.32
N SER A 126 6.12 15.35 -14.21
CA SER A 126 6.52 16.39 -15.15
C SER A 126 6.94 15.74 -16.47
N SER A 127 6.29 16.13 -17.56
CA SER A 127 6.75 15.80 -18.90
C SER A 127 7.94 16.70 -19.25
N SER A 128 9.15 16.34 -18.81
CA SER A 128 10.35 17.02 -19.32
C SER A 128 10.55 16.61 -20.78
N ILE A 129 10.38 17.56 -21.69
CA ILE A 129 10.67 17.40 -23.13
C ILE A 129 12.19 17.50 -23.39
N LEU A 130 12.96 17.98 -22.42
CA LEU A 130 14.41 18.15 -22.53
C LEU A 130 15.15 16.82 -22.35
N PRO A 131 15.93 16.36 -23.35
CA PRO A 131 16.78 15.19 -23.23
C PRO A 131 17.79 15.35 -22.08
N GLY A 132 17.90 14.34 -21.21
CA GLY A 132 18.90 14.29 -20.16
C GLY A 132 18.50 14.85 -18.79
N LYS A 133 17.33 15.48 -18.64
CA LYS A 133 16.77 15.80 -17.32
C LYS A 133 15.96 14.62 -16.78
N ALA A 134 16.29 14.18 -15.56
CA ALA A 134 15.50 13.17 -14.86
C ALA A 134 14.04 13.64 -14.74
N ALA A 135 13.09 12.71 -14.91
CA ALA A 135 11.69 13.03 -14.73
C ALA A 135 11.44 13.43 -13.26
N HIS A 136 11.03 14.67 -13.04
CA HIS A 136 10.62 15.15 -11.73
C HIS A 136 9.13 14.88 -11.54
N SER A 137 8.75 14.37 -10.39
CA SER A 137 7.34 14.16 -10.02
C SER A 137 7.01 14.97 -8.77
N THR A 138 5.78 15.45 -8.66
CA THR A 138 5.29 16.19 -7.49
C THR A 138 4.06 15.51 -6.90
N ALA A 139 3.98 15.46 -5.58
CA ALA A 139 2.80 15.01 -4.86
C ALA A 139 1.88 16.20 -4.63
N VAL A 140 0.75 16.22 -5.33
CA VAL A 140 -0.20 17.35 -5.32
C VAL A 140 -1.61 16.89 -4.92
N PRO A 141 -2.44 17.77 -4.34
CA PRO A 141 -3.82 17.45 -3.98
C PRO A 141 -4.65 16.94 -5.17
N VAL A 142 -5.53 15.98 -4.88
CA VAL A 142 -6.45 15.36 -5.85
C VAL A 142 -7.89 15.66 -5.46
N ASP A 143 -8.68 16.13 -6.43
CA ASP A 143 -10.13 16.19 -6.32
C ASP A 143 -10.71 14.80 -6.58
N VAL A 144 -10.94 14.05 -5.52
CA VAL A 144 -11.51 12.69 -5.58
C VAL A 144 -12.95 12.69 -6.10
N SER A 145 -13.66 13.83 -6.02
CA SER A 145 -15.06 13.88 -6.46
C SER A 145 -15.19 13.75 -7.98
N GLY A 146 -14.14 14.08 -8.72
CA GLY A 146 -14.10 14.07 -10.18
C GLY A 146 -15.07 15.06 -10.84
N LYS A 147 -15.71 15.93 -10.06
CA LYS A 147 -16.68 16.92 -10.57
C LYS A 147 -16.05 17.93 -11.52
N THR A 148 -14.75 18.17 -11.36
CA THR A 148 -13.98 19.07 -12.21
C THR A 148 -13.36 18.37 -13.42
N SER A 149 -13.49 17.03 -13.52
CA SER A 149 -13.01 16.23 -14.64
C SER A 149 -14.09 16.02 -15.68
N LYS A 150 -13.72 16.06 -16.96
CA LYS A 150 -14.60 15.71 -18.09
C LYS A 150 -15.19 14.31 -17.97
N TYR A 151 -14.45 13.38 -17.37
CA TYR A 151 -14.80 11.96 -17.29
C TYR A 151 -15.41 11.56 -15.94
N GLY A 152 -15.66 12.51 -15.03
CA GLY A 152 -16.16 12.20 -13.69
C GLY A 152 -15.18 11.39 -12.84
N ILE A 153 -13.88 11.49 -13.12
CA ILE A 153 -12.82 10.75 -12.44
C ILE A 153 -11.94 11.67 -11.60
N PRO A 154 -11.23 11.13 -10.59
CA PRO A 154 -10.25 11.91 -9.83
C PRO A 154 -9.26 12.64 -10.73
N ASN A 155 -9.02 13.91 -10.43
CA ASN A 155 -8.07 14.77 -11.14
C ASN A 155 -7.30 15.65 -10.17
N PHE A 156 -6.13 16.13 -10.60
CA PHE A 156 -5.32 17.05 -9.80
C PHE A 156 -6.03 18.39 -9.62
N CYS A 157 -5.96 18.95 -8.42
CA CYS A 157 -6.42 20.31 -8.19
C CYS A 157 -5.60 21.30 -9.03
N LYS A 158 -6.27 22.19 -9.79
CA LYS A 158 -5.61 23.11 -10.74
C LYS A 158 -4.51 23.96 -10.11
N ASP A 159 -4.75 24.43 -8.88
CA ASP A 159 -3.82 25.26 -8.10
C ASP A 159 -3.29 24.52 -6.86
N GLY A 160 -3.23 23.18 -6.95
CA GLY A 160 -2.75 22.34 -5.86
C GLY A 160 -1.27 22.57 -5.57
N VAL A 161 -0.96 23.07 -4.36
CA VAL A 161 0.42 23.24 -3.89
C VAL A 161 1.05 21.86 -3.68
N ALA A 162 2.24 21.65 -4.23
CA ALA A 162 2.99 20.42 -4.02
C ALA A 162 3.45 20.30 -2.56
N ILE A 163 3.19 19.14 -1.95
CA ILE A 163 3.62 18.85 -0.57
C ILE A 163 5.01 18.21 -0.57
N PHE A 164 5.25 17.33 -1.55
CA PHE A 164 6.54 16.72 -1.79
C PHE A 164 6.88 16.75 -3.27
N ALA A 165 8.17 16.69 -3.58
CA ALA A 165 8.66 16.38 -4.93
C ALA A 165 9.62 15.20 -4.88
N THR A 166 9.80 14.52 -6.01
CA THR A 166 10.77 13.44 -6.13
C THR A 166 11.41 13.43 -7.51
N ASN A 167 12.69 13.05 -7.56
CA ASN A 167 13.43 12.77 -8.78
C ASN A 167 13.52 11.25 -9.07
N GLY A 168 12.77 10.43 -8.34
CA GLY A 168 12.79 8.96 -8.43
C GLY A 168 13.82 8.27 -7.54
N ARG A 169 14.67 9.02 -6.83
CA ARG A 169 15.59 8.49 -5.79
C ARG A 169 15.47 9.22 -4.47
N GLU A 170 15.15 10.50 -4.50
CA GLU A 170 15.05 11.35 -3.32
C GLU A 170 13.69 12.02 -3.30
N TRP A 171 13.14 12.20 -2.10
CA TRP A 171 11.97 13.02 -1.81
C TRP A 171 12.41 14.32 -1.16
N THR A 172 11.84 15.43 -1.61
CA THR A 172 12.05 16.76 -1.04
C THR A 172 10.75 17.35 -0.52
N ASP A 173 10.83 18.21 0.48
CA ASP A 173 9.70 19.02 0.95
C ASP A 173 9.32 20.12 -0.07
N ALA A 174 8.33 20.95 0.29
CA ALA A 174 7.86 22.06 -0.53
C ALA A 174 8.91 23.17 -0.71
N GLN A 175 9.91 23.24 0.18
CA GLN A 175 11.03 24.18 0.15
C GLN A 175 12.21 23.65 -0.67
N GLY A 176 12.16 22.39 -1.10
CA GLY A 176 13.21 21.73 -1.87
C GLY A 176 14.30 21.09 -1.01
N ASN A 177 14.11 20.97 0.30
CA ASN A 177 15.05 20.26 1.17
C ASN A 177 14.82 18.76 1.08
N ALA A 178 15.91 17.99 1.05
CA ALA A 178 15.86 16.53 1.11
C ALA A 178 15.20 16.06 2.42
N VAL A 179 14.15 15.24 2.31
CA VAL A 179 13.46 14.66 3.46
C VAL A 179 13.53 13.13 3.52
N ALA A 180 13.74 12.47 2.38
CA ALA A 180 14.01 11.05 2.36
C ALA A 180 14.73 10.58 1.09
N VAL A 181 15.44 9.45 1.20
CA VAL A 181 16.13 8.78 0.09
C VAL A 181 15.57 7.35 -0.06
N MET A 182 15.24 6.96 -1.28
CA MET A 182 14.76 5.64 -1.65
C MET A 182 15.89 4.76 -2.19
N HIS A 183 15.88 3.50 -1.79
CA HIS A 183 16.71 2.46 -2.39
C HIS A 183 15.81 1.32 -2.89
N ASP A 184 15.79 1.14 -4.20
CA ASP A 184 15.05 0.07 -4.88
C ASP A 184 16.04 -0.90 -5.52
N ASP A 185 16.14 -2.11 -4.99
CA ASP A 185 16.92 -3.19 -5.58
C ASP A 185 16.04 -4.01 -6.53
N LYS A 186 16.35 -3.94 -7.83
CA LYS A 186 15.63 -4.68 -8.88
C LYS A 186 15.83 -6.19 -8.76
N ALA A 187 17.00 -6.66 -8.32
CA ALA A 187 17.33 -8.07 -8.28
C ALA A 187 16.65 -8.75 -7.09
N ASP A 188 16.74 -8.12 -5.92
CA ASP A 188 16.27 -8.70 -4.66
C ASP A 188 14.87 -8.24 -4.25
N LYS A 189 14.23 -7.37 -5.04
CA LYS A 189 12.93 -6.73 -4.71
C LYS A 189 12.92 -6.08 -3.31
N ARG A 190 14.08 -5.60 -2.87
CA ARG A 190 14.23 -4.92 -1.58
C ARG A 190 13.96 -3.44 -1.80
N HIS A 191 13.05 -2.91 -1.00
CA HIS A 191 12.69 -1.51 -1.01
C HIS A 191 12.94 -0.92 0.37
N SER A 192 13.73 0.14 0.44
CA SER A 192 13.91 0.92 1.67
C SER A 192 13.76 2.41 1.43
N LEU A 193 13.33 3.11 2.48
CA LEU A 193 13.18 4.56 2.53
C LEU A 193 13.91 5.08 3.76
N ILE A 194 14.96 5.86 3.56
CA ILE A 194 15.70 6.53 4.63
C ILE A 194 15.11 7.92 4.79
N VAL A 195 14.33 8.14 5.84
CA VAL A 195 13.81 9.47 6.21
C VAL A 195 14.90 10.22 6.97
N THR A 196 15.35 11.35 6.42
CA THR A 196 16.52 12.09 6.91
C THR A 196 16.16 13.26 7.83
N THR A 197 14.91 13.70 7.80
CA THR A 197 14.45 14.91 8.50
C THR A 197 13.33 14.57 9.48
N ALA A 198 13.39 15.16 10.67
CA ALA A 198 12.31 15.05 11.64
C ALA A 198 11.08 15.80 11.11
N MET A 199 9.91 15.16 11.13
CA MET A 199 8.69 15.76 10.56
C MET A 199 7.44 15.36 11.34
N PRO A 200 6.35 16.15 11.25
CA PRO A 200 5.08 15.79 11.88
C PRO A 200 4.59 14.43 11.41
N ARG A 201 4.02 13.66 12.32
CA ARG A 201 3.54 12.29 12.04
C ARG A 201 2.60 12.22 10.84
N GLY A 202 1.76 13.23 10.64
CA GLY A 202 0.90 13.31 9.47
C GLY A 202 1.66 13.34 8.14
N GLN A 203 2.71 14.17 8.07
CA GLN A 203 3.58 14.25 6.88
C GLN A 203 4.38 12.99 6.69
N PHE A 204 4.86 12.39 7.79
CA PHE A 204 5.55 11.10 7.76
C PHE A 204 4.66 10.02 7.16
N ASP A 205 3.43 9.86 7.67
CA ASP A 205 2.48 8.87 7.17
C ASP A 205 2.12 9.11 5.68
N MET A 206 1.98 10.36 5.26
CA MET A 206 1.77 10.72 3.85
C MET A 206 2.96 10.28 2.98
N LEU A 207 4.18 10.57 3.43
CA LEU A 207 5.41 10.20 2.72
C LEU A 207 5.54 8.68 2.58
N VAL A 208 5.23 7.92 3.65
CA VAL A 208 5.21 6.45 3.61
C VAL A 208 4.18 5.93 2.61
N ALA A 209 2.98 6.50 2.60
CA ALA A 209 1.93 6.10 1.68
C ALA A 209 2.30 6.41 0.21
N LEU A 210 2.91 7.57 -0.05
CA LEU A 210 3.42 7.95 -1.38
C LEU A 210 4.57 7.05 -1.83
N TRP A 211 5.49 6.70 -0.93
CA TRP A 211 6.55 5.73 -1.21
C TRP A 211 5.98 4.36 -1.57
N CYS A 212 4.92 3.92 -0.91
CA CYS A 212 4.23 2.68 -1.27
C CYS A 212 3.59 2.76 -2.67
N CYS A 213 3.02 3.90 -3.07
CA CYS A 213 2.56 4.12 -4.44
C CYS A 213 3.72 4.05 -5.47
N HIS A 214 4.89 4.59 -5.13
CA HIS A 214 6.09 4.48 -5.97
C HIS A 214 6.55 3.03 -6.13
N ILE A 215 6.60 2.25 -5.03
CA ILE A 215 6.95 0.82 -5.10
C ILE A 215 5.94 0.06 -5.97
N TRP A 216 4.64 0.33 -5.80
CA TRP A 216 3.63 -0.31 -6.63
C TRP A 216 3.81 0.01 -8.12
N GLU A 217 4.06 1.28 -8.47
CA GLU A 217 4.38 1.66 -9.83
C GLU A 217 5.66 0.96 -10.34
N PHE A 218 6.69 0.89 -9.51
CA PHE A 218 7.95 0.23 -9.82
C PHE A 218 7.72 -1.26 -10.12
N SER A 219 6.95 -1.97 -9.30
CA SER A 219 6.63 -3.38 -9.48
C SER A 219 5.86 -3.64 -10.75
N VAL A 220 4.85 -2.82 -11.07
CA VAL A 220 4.10 -2.92 -12.32
C VAL A 220 5.01 -2.67 -13.54
N THR A 221 5.90 -1.69 -13.45
CA THR A 221 6.79 -1.30 -14.56
C THR A 221 7.89 -2.34 -14.81
N ASN A 222 8.38 -2.99 -13.77
CA ASN A 222 9.45 -3.99 -13.85
C ASN A 222 8.93 -5.44 -13.81
N ALA A 223 7.61 -5.65 -13.84
CA ALA A 223 7.03 -6.98 -13.90
C ALA A 223 7.53 -7.74 -15.16
N PRO A 224 7.81 -9.05 -15.06
CA PRO A 224 8.20 -9.84 -16.22
C PRO A 224 7.12 -9.71 -17.30
N LYS A 225 7.52 -9.33 -18.51
CA LYS A 225 6.61 -9.32 -19.66
C LYS A 225 6.31 -10.77 -20.01
N VAL A 226 5.20 -11.31 -19.49
CA VAL A 226 4.63 -12.55 -20.01
C VAL A 226 4.28 -12.26 -21.46
N HIS A 227 5.07 -12.79 -22.40
CA HIS A 227 4.66 -12.80 -23.79
C HIS A 227 3.50 -13.78 -23.86
N GLU A 228 2.29 -13.23 -23.79
CA GLU A 228 1.08 -13.96 -24.11
C GLU A 228 1.18 -14.27 -25.60
N GLY A 229 1.64 -15.49 -25.90
CA GLY A 229 1.74 -16.00 -27.25
C GLY A 229 0.33 -16.07 -27.85
N ILE A 230 -0.08 -15.01 -28.52
CA ILE A 230 -1.09 -15.12 -29.58
C ILE A 230 -0.44 -16.00 -30.64
N ASN A 231 -0.88 -17.26 -30.69
CA ASN A 231 -0.79 -18.08 -31.89
C ASN A 231 -1.70 -17.45 -32.94
N GLY A 232 -1.26 -16.34 -33.52
CA GLY A 232 -1.72 -15.89 -34.82
C GLY A 232 -1.03 -16.78 -35.86
N GLY A 233 -1.79 -17.69 -36.46
CA GLY A 233 -1.28 -18.57 -37.50
C GLY A 233 -0.64 -17.77 -38.63
N ASN A 234 0.64 -18.00 -38.86
CA ASN A 234 1.33 -17.60 -40.09
C ASN A 234 0.85 -18.51 -41.23
N TYR A 235 0.27 -17.94 -42.29
CA TYR A 235 0.49 -18.51 -43.61
C TYR A 235 1.69 -17.79 -44.24
N LEU A 236 2.79 -18.54 -44.26
CA LEU A 236 3.77 -18.69 -45.34
C LEU A 236 5.23 -18.62 -44.85
N GLY A 237 5.84 -19.80 -44.81
CA GLY A 237 7.15 -20.00 -45.44
C GLY A 237 8.37 -19.94 -44.53
N PHE A 238 8.98 -21.13 -44.37
CA PHE A 238 10.39 -21.39 -44.04
C PHE A 238 10.80 -21.41 -42.55
N GLY A 239 10.62 -22.59 -41.96
CA GLY A 239 11.74 -23.47 -41.63
C GLY A 239 12.71 -23.02 -40.55
N LEU A 240 12.47 -23.48 -39.31
CA LEU A 240 13.37 -24.36 -38.54
C LEU A 240 12.72 -24.64 -37.18
N ALA A 241 12.49 -25.92 -36.90
CA ALA A 241 12.01 -26.39 -35.61
C ALA A 241 13.05 -26.11 -34.50
N PRO A 242 12.60 -26.07 -33.24
CA PRO A 242 13.09 -27.11 -32.36
C PRO A 242 11.97 -27.94 -31.73
N ILE A 243 12.39 -29.16 -31.43
CA ILE A 243 11.68 -30.30 -30.88
C ILE A 243 11.39 -30.05 -29.38
N CYS A 244 10.10 -30.14 -29.00
CA CYS A 244 9.45 -30.71 -27.79
C CYS A 244 10.07 -30.53 -26.37
N PRO A 245 9.38 -30.98 -25.30
CA PRO A 245 8.03 -30.64 -24.81
C PRO A 245 8.07 -30.21 -23.33
N ASP A 246 7.06 -29.50 -22.80
CA ASP A 246 6.58 -29.62 -21.41
C ASP A 246 5.52 -28.55 -21.09
N ILE A 247 4.41 -28.62 -21.81
CA ILE A 247 3.19 -27.88 -21.49
C ILE A 247 2.23 -28.90 -20.88
N ARG A 248 2.39 -29.16 -19.58
CA ARG A 248 1.31 -29.70 -18.74
C ARG A 248 1.46 -29.48 -17.24
N ILE A 249 2.54 -28.86 -16.75
CA ILE A 249 2.77 -28.71 -15.29
C ILE A 249 2.25 -27.37 -14.73
N ALA A 250 2.14 -26.30 -15.53
CA ALA A 250 1.86 -24.96 -14.99
C ALA A 250 0.38 -24.66 -14.68
N ALA A 251 -0.56 -25.36 -15.32
CA ALA A 251 -1.99 -25.15 -15.08
C ALA A 251 -2.49 -25.79 -13.77
N ASP A 252 -1.83 -26.86 -13.32
CA ASP A 252 -2.19 -27.57 -12.09
C ASP A 252 -1.59 -26.88 -10.85
N PHE A 253 -0.42 -26.24 -10.96
CA PHE A 253 0.23 -25.57 -9.81
C PHE A 253 -0.54 -24.34 -9.29
N CYS A 254 -1.23 -23.59 -10.17
CA CYS A 254 -2.08 -22.47 -9.76
C CYS A 254 -3.40 -22.94 -9.14
N ARG A 255 -3.90 -24.12 -9.50
CA ARG A 255 -5.12 -24.70 -8.88
C ARG A 255 -4.82 -25.34 -7.53
N GLU A 256 -3.71 -26.05 -7.39
CA GLU A 256 -3.33 -26.71 -6.14
C GLU A 256 -2.97 -25.71 -5.02
N ASN A 257 -2.32 -24.58 -5.33
CA ASN A 257 -1.97 -23.58 -4.31
C ASN A 257 -3.18 -22.79 -3.79
N ILE A 258 -4.25 -22.64 -4.59
CA ILE A 258 -5.49 -21.99 -4.15
C ILE A 258 -6.31 -22.93 -3.27
N VAL A 259 -6.36 -24.23 -3.57
CA VAL A 259 -7.07 -25.23 -2.76
C VAL A 259 -6.31 -25.53 -1.46
N ALA A 260 -4.98 -25.64 -1.50
CA ALA A 260 -4.15 -25.89 -0.31
C ALA A 260 -4.16 -24.72 0.68
N ARG A 261 -4.29 -23.47 0.21
CA ARG A 261 -4.43 -22.29 1.08
C ARG A 261 -5.81 -22.20 1.75
N LYS A 262 -6.87 -22.69 1.08
CA LYS A 262 -8.23 -22.76 1.64
C LYS A 262 -8.39 -23.89 2.67
N MET A 263 -7.73 -25.03 2.47
CA MET A 263 -7.75 -26.17 3.40
C MET A 263 -6.95 -25.91 4.69
N ARG A 264 -5.92 -25.05 4.66
CA ARG A 264 -5.16 -24.67 5.86
C ARG A 264 -5.95 -23.74 6.79
N GLN A 265 -6.77 -22.85 6.26
CA GLN A 265 -7.67 -22.01 7.07
C GLN A 265 -8.83 -22.81 7.70
N ALA A 266 -9.32 -23.88 7.05
CA ALA A 266 -10.41 -24.70 7.62
C ALA A 266 -9.95 -25.58 8.81
N LYS A 267 -8.64 -25.87 8.92
CA LYS A 267 -8.09 -26.69 10.01
C LYS A 267 -7.79 -25.89 11.29
N GLU A 268 -7.77 -24.55 11.20
CA GLU A 268 -7.58 -23.63 12.34
C GLU A 268 -8.91 -23.22 13.02
N PHE A 269 -10.06 -23.46 12.37
CA PHE A 269 -11.41 -23.16 12.91
C PHE A 269 -12.15 -24.39 13.48
N GLY A 270 -11.42 -25.30 14.14
CA GLY A 270 -11.94 -26.27 15.11
C GLY A 270 -13.39 -26.75 14.93
N PHE A 271 -13.68 -27.53 13.88
CA PHE A 271 -14.87 -28.40 13.86
C PHE A 271 -14.44 -29.84 14.14
N GLY A 272 -14.04 -30.09 15.39
CA GLY A 272 -13.94 -31.43 15.95
C GLY A 272 -15.31 -31.88 16.45
N GLY A 273 -16.15 -32.38 15.56
CA GLY A 273 -17.45 -32.97 15.89
C GLY A 273 -17.46 -34.45 15.56
N ALA A 274 -17.17 -35.28 16.56
CA ALA A 274 -17.29 -36.73 16.49
C ALA A 274 -18.73 -37.13 16.16
N TRP A 275 -18.91 -37.90 15.07
CA TRP A 275 -20.19 -38.54 14.78
C TRP A 275 -20.32 -39.77 15.68
N GLY A 276 -21.04 -39.60 16.78
CA GLY A 276 -21.54 -40.68 17.60
C GLY A 276 -22.60 -41.47 16.82
N VAL A 277 -22.42 -42.78 16.79
CA VAL A 277 -23.38 -43.77 16.29
C VAL A 277 -24.64 -43.69 17.16
N ALA A 278 -25.74 -43.19 16.60
CA ALA A 278 -27.06 -43.27 17.22
C ALA A 278 -27.82 -44.48 16.66
N ALA A 279 -27.77 -45.58 17.40
CA ALA A 279 -28.72 -46.66 17.30
C ALA A 279 -29.98 -46.31 18.11
N GLY A 280 -31.16 -46.72 17.63
CA GLY A 280 -32.29 -47.03 18.51
C GLY A 280 -33.62 -46.29 18.24
N GLY A 281 -34.56 -47.02 17.62
CA GLY A 281 -35.88 -47.27 18.20
C GLY A 281 -36.96 -46.20 18.03
N GLY A 282 -37.95 -46.49 17.17
CA GLY A 282 -39.19 -45.72 17.13
C GLY A 282 -40.22 -46.29 16.16
N ALA A 283 -40.85 -47.40 16.50
CA ALA A 283 -42.09 -47.85 15.89
C ALA A 283 -43.08 -48.24 16.99
N VAL A 284 -44.04 -47.36 17.26
CA VAL A 284 -45.31 -47.70 17.91
C VAL A 284 -46.39 -47.04 17.07
N GLY A 285 -47.07 -47.88 16.27
CA GLY A 285 -48.30 -47.54 15.59
C GLY A 285 -49.48 -47.58 16.57
N THR A 286 -50.38 -46.64 16.41
CA THR A 286 -51.75 -46.69 16.95
C THR A 286 -52.70 -46.65 15.75
N PHE A 287 -53.80 -47.40 15.91
CA PHE A 287 -54.91 -47.70 14.98
C PHE A 287 -54.73 -48.91 14.08
#